data_AF-A0A943I5D6-F1
#
_entry.id   AF-A0A943I5D6-F1
#
_cell.length_a   1.000
_cell.length_b   1.000
_cell.length_c   1.000
_cell.angle_alpha   90.00
_cell.angle_beta   90.00
_cell.angle_gamma   90.00
#
_symmetry.space_group_name_H-M   'P 1'
#
loop_
_entity.id
_entity.type
_entity.pdbx_description
1 polymer ?
#
loop_
_entity_poly.entity_id
_entity_poly.type
_entity_poly.pdbx_seq_one_letter_code
_entity_poly.pdbx_strand_id
1 'polypeptide(L)'
;MEAIFNVLPFLVFLFLLWFTYINISYAFNLRQARKEDRTLTSCLSDTGKYFYIILLIIYICILSIFIIFLILCFINGSINSIYMLLNIITFVSLITSILLQQIIYVGHRQMMIGKIKLDYRKIKRVTYPKSSKLRFIYGQKSYETSLRFIDDFKLKKALQKTR
;
A
#
# COMPACT_ATOMS: atom_id res chain seq x y z
N MET A 1 -35.75 8.53 3.55
CA MET A 1 -34.48 8.93 4.19
C MET A 1 -33.87 7.82 5.05
N GLU A 2 -34.65 7.01 5.76
CA GLU A 2 -34.14 5.89 6.59
C GLU A 2 -33.35 4.83 5.82
N ALA A 3 -33.77 4.47 4.60
CA ALA A 3 -33.04 3.51 3.77
C ALA A 3 -31.61 3.97 3.45
N ILE A 4 -31.38 5.27 3.28
CA ILE A 4 -30.04 5.83 3.01
C ILE A 4 -29.16 5.70 4.24
N PHE A 5 -29.69 5.94 5.44
CA PHE A 5 -28.97 5.80 6.71
C PHE A 5 -28.59 4.35 7.03
N ASN A 6 -29.36 3.37 6.55
CA ASN A 6 -29.01 1.95 6.71
C ASN A 6 -28.03 1.43 5.64
N VAL A 7 -28.11 1.94 4.41
CA VAL A 7 -27.24 1.49 3.31
C VAL A 7 -25.83 2.07 3.40
N LEU A 8 -25.69 3.32 3.87
CA LEU A 8 -24.40 4.01 3.99
C LEU A 8 -23.36 3.23 4.84
N PRO A 9 -23.65 2.82 6.08
CA PRO A 9 -22.67 2.08 6.90
C PRO A 9 -22.32 0.72 6.31
N PHE A 10 -23.26 0.05 5.63
CA PHE A 10 -22.96 -1.20 4.93
C PHE A 10 -21.97 -1.00 3.78
N LEU A 11 -22.13 0.09 3.02
CA LEU A 11 -21.24 0.45 1.92
C LEU A 11 -19.83 0.83 2.42
N VAL A 12 -19.75 1.57 3.53
CA VAL A 12 -18.48 1.87 4.20
C VAL A 12 -17.80 0.59 4.69
N PHE A 13 -18.56 -0.36 5.25
CA PHE A 13 -18.02 -1.65 5.64
C PHE A 13 -17.45 -2.45 4.46
N LEU A 14 -18.13 -2.44 3.31
CA LEU A 14 -17.58 -3.05 2.08
C LEU A 14 -16.26 -2.39 1.65
N PHE A 15 -16.16 -1.06 1.73
CA PHE A 15 -14.89 -0.37 1.47
C PHE A 15 -13.79 -0.77 2.46
N LEU A 16 -14.11 -0.95 3.74
CA LEU A 16 -13.14 -1.47 4.71
C LEU A 16 -12.58 -2.82 4.29
N LEU A 17 -13.46 -3.76 3.93
CA LEU A 17 -13.07 -5.09 3.47
C LEU A 17 -12.21 -5.01 2.21
N TRP A 18 -12.54 -4.10 1.29
CA TRP A 18 -11.75 -3.88 0.09
C TRP A 18 -10.33 -3.35 0.39
N PHE A 19 -10.18 -2.35 1.26
CA PHE A 19 -8.87 -1.81 1.61
C PHE A 19 -8.02 -2.80 2.39
N THR A 20 -8.62 -3.53 3.34
CA THR A 20 -7.94 -4.62 4.05
C THR A 20 -7.48 -5.72 3.08
N TYR A 21 -8.30 -6.09 2.10
CA TYR A 21 -7.92 -7.02 1.03
C TYR A 21 -6.74 -6.50 0.21
N ILE A 22 -6.72 -5.22 -0.18
CA ILE A 22 -5.59 -4.62 -0.91
C ILE A 22 -4.30 -4.76 -0.10
N ASN A 23 -4.35 -4.44 1.20
CA ASN A 23 -3.19 -4.53 2.09
C ASN A 23 -2.65 -5.97 2.21
N ILE A 24 -3.54 -6.96 2.33
CA ILE A 24 -3.18 -8.38 2.39
C ILE A 24 -2.62 -8.86 1.04
N SER A 25 -3.29 -8.50 -0.07
CA SER A 25 -2.86 -8.85 -1.43
C SER A 25 -1.46 -8.30 -1.73
N TYR A 26 -1.17 -7.08 -1.28
CA TYR A 26 0.16 -6.50 -1.38
C TYR A 26 1.21 -7.36 -0.64
N ALA A 27 0.94 -7.75 0.60
CA ALA A 27 1.85 -8.59 1.37
C ALA A 27 2.08 -9.98 0.72
N PHE A 28 1.01 -10.59 0.18
CA PHE A 28 1.11 -11.85 -0.55
C PHE A 28 1.96 -11.72 -1.83
N ASN A 29 1.68 -10.70 -2.65
CA ASN A 29 2.42 -10.45 -3.89
C ASN A 29 3.91 -10.18 -3.61
N LEU A 30 4.23 -9.47 -2.53
CA LEU A 30 5.61 -9.24 -2.12
C LEU A 30 6.32 -10.54 -1.72
N ARG A 31 5.66 -11.39 -0.93
CA ARG A 31 6.20 -12.71 -0.56
C ARG A 31 6.42 -13.58 -1.79
N GLN A 32 5.45 -13.60 -2.70
CA GLN A 32 5.54 -14.35 -3.96
C GLN A 32 6.67 -13.82 -4.85
N ALA A 33 6.79 -12.50 -5.00
CA ALA A 33 7.88 -11.87 -5.74
C ALA A 33 9.25 -12.27 -5.15
N ARG A 34 9.41 -12.21 -3.82
CA ARG A 34 10.65 -12.60 -3.14
C ARG A 34 10.99 -14.09 -3.31
N LYS A 35 9.98 -14.97 -3.45
CA LYS A 35 10.19 -16.39 -3.75
C LYS A 35 10.70 -16.60 -5.19
N GLU A 36 10.14 -15.87 -6.14
CA GLU A 36 10.54 -15.93 -7.56
C GLU A 36 11.92 -15.33 -7.79
N ASP A 37 12.21 -14.17 -7.20
CA ASP A 37 13.47 -13.45 -7.33
C ASP A 37 14.10 -13.20 -5.94
N ARG A 38 15.03 -14.07 -5.52
CA ARG A 38 15.75 -13.93 -4.24
C ARG A 38 16.62 -12.67 -4.15
N THR A 39 16.86 -11.99 -5.27
CA THR A 39 17.64 -10.75 -5.34
C THR A 39 16.81 -9.49 -5.06
N LEU A 40 15.50 -9.61 -4.83
CA LEU A 40 14.62 -8.48 -4.52
C LEU A 40 14.99 -7.85 -3.16
N THR A 41 15.54 -6.65 -3.23
CA THR A 41 15.88 -5.82 -2.07
C THR A 41 14.94 -4.63 -1.99
N SER A 42 14.65 -4.16 -0.77
CA SER A 42 13.85 -2.94 -0.61
C SER A 42 14.68 -1.72 -1.04
N CYS A 43 14.09 -0.87 -1.88
CA CYS A 43 14.70 0.40 -2.30
C CYS A 43 14.39 1.54 -1.32
N LEU A 44 13.85 1.22 -0.15
CA LEU A 44 13.53 2.17 0.90
C LEU A 44 14.81 2.67 1.57
N SER A 45 14.84 3.97 1.87
CA SER A 45 15.82 4.55 2.79
C SER A 45 15.65 3.93 4.18
N ASP A 46 16.69 3.92 5.01
CA ASP A 46 16.62 3.33 6.35
C ASP A 46 15.55 4.02 7.22
N THR A 47 15.40 5.35 7.09
CA THR A 47 14.29 6.12 7.69
C THR A 47 12.92 5.64 7.19
N GLY A 48 12.80 5.37 5.88
CA GLY A 48 11.58 4.85 5.26
C GLY A 48 11.20 3.47 5.77
N LYS A 49 12.17 2.57 5.96
CA LYS A 49 11.92 1.22 6.50
C LYS A 49 11.28 1.31 7.89
N TYR A 50 11.85 2.11 8.79
CA TYR A 50 11.30 2.29 10.13
C TYR A 50 9.89 2.90 10.08
N PHE A 51 9.67 3.92 9.25
CA PHE A 51 8.35 4.54 9.07
C PHE A 51 7.28 3.51 8.66
N TYR A 52 7.56 2.69 7.64
CA TYR A 52 6.59 1.69 7.15
C TYR A 52 6.36 0.54 8.12
N ILE A 53 7.39 0.12 8.88
CA ILE A 53 7.24 -0.89 9.93
C ILE A 53 6.32 -0.36 11.05
N ILE A 54 6.58 0.86 11.52
CA ILE A 54 5.76 1.50 12.56
C ILE A 54 4.31 1.69 12.07
N LEU A 55 4.13 2.17 10.82
CA LEU A 55 2.82 2.32 10.20
C LEU A 55 2.02 1.01 10.22
N LEU A 56 2.67 -0.11 9.89
CA LEU A 56 2.04 -1.42 9.85
C LEU A 56 1.64 -1.90 11.26
N ILE A 57 2.52 -1.70 12.26
CA ILE A 57 2.21 -2.03 13.66
C ILE A 57 0.99 -1.23 14.14
N ILE A 58 0.98 0.09 13.92
CA ILE A 58 -0.13 0.96 14.28
C ILE A 58 -1.43 0.51 13.61
N TYR A 59 -1.37 0.14 12.33
CA TYR A 59 -2.52 -0.36 11.59
C TYR A 59 -3.11 -1.64 12.20
N ILE A 60 -2.26 -2.62 12.57
CA ILE A 60 -2.71 -3.86 13.20
C ILE A 60 -3.34 -3.58 14.58
N CYS A 61 -2.75 -2.69 15.38
CA CYS A 61 -3.29 -2.30 16.68
C CYS A 61 -4.67 -1.64 16.56
N ILE A 62 -4.86 -0.75 15.59
CA ILE A 62 -6.17 -0.09 15.37
C ILE A 62 -7.22 -1.12 14.92
N LEU A 63 -6.84 -2.08 14.09
CA LEU A 63 -7.73 -3.13 13.60
C LEU A 63 -8.16 -4.08 14.73
N SER A 64 -7.25 -4.46 15.63
CA SER A 64 -7.61 -5.32 16.78
C SER A 64 -8.55 -4.60 17.76
N ILE A 65 -8.29 -3.32 18.06
CA ILE A 65 -9.17 -2.50 18.90
C ILE A 65 -10.57 -2.40 18.29
N PHE A 66 -10.66 -2.23 16.97
CA PHE A 66 -11.96 -2.18 16.27
C PHE A 66 -12.74 -3.49 16.40
N ILE A 67 -12.09 -4.66 16.28
CA ILE A 67 -12.75 -5.96 16.45
C ILE A 67 -13.30 -6.12 17.88
N ILE A 68 -12.50 -5.77 18.90
CA ILE A 68 -12.93 -5.83 20.31
C ILE A 68 -14.13 -4.91 20.55
N PHE A 69 -14.09 -3.69 20.01
CA PHE A 69 -15.17 -2.72 20.14
C PHE A 69 -16.45 -3.16 19.45
N LEU A 70 -16.34 -3.82 18.29
CA LEU A 70 -17.49 -4.38 17.56
C LEU A 70 -18.18 -5.46 18.41
N ILE A 71 -17.41 -6.35 19.05
CA ILE A 71 -17.94 -7.38 19.96
C ILE A 71 -18.67 -6.73 21.16
N LEU A 72 -18.05 -5.72 21.78
CA LEU A 72 -18.66 -4.98 22.91
C LEU A 72 -19.97 -4.30 22.52
N CYS A 73 -20.02 -3.64 21.36
CA CYS A 73 -21.24 -2.97 20.89
C CYS A 73 -22.33 -3.97 20.51
N PHE A 74 -21.96 -5.16 20.00
CA PHE A 74 -22.90 -6.23 19.71
C PHE A 74 -23.60 -6.72 20.99
N ILE A 75 -22.85 -6.86 22.10
CA ILE A 75 -23.40 -7.25 23.41
C ILE A 75 -24.31 -6.14 23.99
N ASN A 76 -23.90 -4.88 23.88
CA ASN A 76 -24.63 -3.75 24.45
C ASN A 76 -25.82 -3.27 23.61
N GLY A 77 -26.02 -3.80 22.40
CA GLY A 77 -27.11 -3.42 21.49
C GLY A 77 -27.01 -1.98 20.95
N SER A 78 -25.89 -1.29 21.18
CA SER A 78 -25.68 0.11 20.78
C SER A 78 -25.14 0.19 19.34
N ILE A 79 -26.05 0.30 18.37
CA ILE A 79 -25.68 0.28 16.94
C ILE A 79 -25.02 1.60 16.50
N ASN A 80 -25.42 2.74 17.08
CA ASN A 80 -24.98 4.07 16.62
C ASN A 80 -23.48 4.35 16.82
N SER A 81 -22.87 3.82 17.88
CA SER A 81 -21.43 3.99 18.15
C SER A 81 -20.55 3.23 17.15
N ILE A 82 -21.07 2.19 16.51
CA ILE A 82 -20.34 1.36 15.54
C ILE A 82 -20.08 2.16 14.27
N TYR A 83 -21.04 2.96 13.81
CA TYR A 83 -20.93 3.70 12.55
C TYR A 83 -19.82 4.75 12.55
N MET A 84 -19.66 5.47 13.67
CA MET A 84 -18.58 6.45 13.81
C MET A 84 -17.21 5.77 13.78
N LEU A 85 -17.04 4.68 14.54
CA LEU A 85 -15.78 3.94 14.56
C LEU A 85 -15.47 3.36 13.18
N LEU A 86 -16.47 2.80 12.50
CA LEU A 86 -16.36 2.23 11.16
C LEU A 86 -15.82 3.24 10.15
N ASN A 87 -16.36 4.47 10.15
CA ASN A 87 -15.87 5.53 9.29
C ASN A 87 -14.39 5.85 9.58
N ILE A 88 -14.01 6.02 10.85
CA ILE A 88 -12.63 6.33 11.23
C ILE A 88 -11.66 5.25 10.74
N ILE A 89 -11.98 3.97 10.96
CA ILE A 89 -11.08 2.88 10.56
C ILE A 89 -11.01 2.73 9.04
N THR A 90 -12.08 3.00 8.29
CA THR A 90 -12.00 3.00 6.82
C THR A 90 -11.05 4.06 6.29
N PHE A 91 -11.08 5.27 6.85
CA PHE A 91 -10.13 6.32 6.49
C PHE A 91 -8.69 5.93 6.81
N VAL A 92 -8.45 5.35 7.99
CA VAL A 92 -7.12 4.85 8.36
C VAL A 92 -6.65 3.76 7.39
N SER A 93 -7.52 2.80 7.04
CA SER A 93 -7.20 1.72 6.09
C SER A 93 -6.93 2.22 4.67
N LEU A 94 -7.66 3.26 4.25
CA LEU A 94 -7.43 3.93 2.97
C LEU A 94 -6.04 4.57 2.96
N ILE A 95 -5.69 5.38 3.97
CA ILE A 95 -4.39 6.07 4.05
C ILE A 95 -3.24 5.05 4.05
N THR A 96 -3.34 3.98 4.84
CA THR A 96 -2.31 2.94 4.87
C THR A 96 -2.17 2.23 3.52
N SER A 97 -3.27 1.96 2.82
CA SER A 97 -3.22 1.34 1.49
C SER A 97 -2.50 2.20 0.45
N ILE A 98 -2.76 3.51 0.42
CA ILE A 98 -2.09 4.45 -0.48
C ILE A 98 -0.59 4.54 -0.17
N LEU A 99 -0.22 4.58 1.11
CA LEU A 99 1.16 4.66 1.53
C LEU A 99 1.92 3.37 1.22
N LEU A 100 1.32 2.19 1.44
CA LEU A 100 1.93 0.89 1.12
C LEU A 100 2.14 0.70 -0.38
N GLN A 101 1.24 1.23 -1.22
CA GLN A 101 1.37 1.14 -2.67
C GLN A 101 2.58 1.93 -3.23
N GLN A 102 3.11 2.89 -2.47
CA GLN A 102 4.29 3.68 -2.85
C GLN A 102 5.62 2.95 -2.61
N ILE A 103 5.60 1.80 -1.94
CA ILE A 103 6.82 1.05 -1.64
C ILE A 103 7.37 0.43 -2.93
N ILE A 104 8.69 0.56 -3.13
CA ILE A 104 9.41 0.03 -4.27
C ILE A 104 10.43 -1.02 -3.82
N TYR A 105 10.39 -2.17 -4.48
CA TYR A 105 11.39 -3.23 -4.41
C TYR A 105 12.12 -3.36 -5.73
N VAL A 106 13.42 -3.60 -5.63
CA VAL A 106 14.35 -3.59 -6.75
C VAL A 106 15.13 -4.91 -6.70
N GLY A 107 14.95 -5.74 -7.72
CA GLY A 107 15.74 -6.95 -7.97
C GLY A 107 16.68 -6.77 -9.16
N HIS A 108 17.35 -7.85 -9.56
CA HIS A 108 18.26 -7.82 -10.71
C HIS A 108 17.54 -7.87 -12.07
N ARG A 109 16.43 -8.62 -12.16
CA ARG A 109 15.66 -8.81 -13.39
C ARG A 109 14.32 -8.08 -13.38
N GLN A 110 13.76 -7.91 -12.19
CA GLN A 110 12.43 -7.33 -12.00
C GLN A 110 12.45 -6.23 -10.93
N MET A 111 11.56 -5.26 -11.13
CA MET A 111 11.23 -4.20 -10.19
C MET A 111 9.78 -4.41 -9.76
N MET A 112 9.48 -4.15 -8.49
CA MET A 112 8.11 -4.20 -7.99
C MET A 112 7.76 -2.86 -7.37
N ILE A 113 6.63 -2.30 -7.79
CA ILE A 113 6.11 -1.02 -7.29
C ILE A 113 4.71 -1.29 -6.77
N GLY A 114 4.52 -1.18 -5.46
CA GLY A 114 3.27 -1.63 -4.83
C GLY A 114 2.98 -3.07 -5.23
N LYS A 115 1.80 -3.34 -5.80
CA LYS A 115 1.42 -4.69 -6.27
C LYS A 115 1.92 -5.05 -7.67
N ILE A 116 2.50 -4.11 -8.42
CA ILE A 116 2.80 -4.28 -9.84
C ILE A 116 4.24 -4.78 -10.01
N LYS A 117 4.40 -5.93 -10.66
CA LYS A 117 5.70 -6.45 -11.11
C LYS A 117 6.02 -5.89 -12.49
N LEU A 118 7.24 -5.39 -12.67
CA LEU A 118 7.73 -4.75 -13.88
C LEU A 118 9.08 -5.37 -14.27
N ASP A 119 9.21 -5.83 -15.50
CA ASP A 119 10.51 -6.26 -16.04
C ASP A 119 11.31 -5.05 -16.53
N TYR A 120 12.59 -4.93 -16.13
CA TYR A 120 13.42 -3.79 -16.55
C TYR A 120 13.56 -3.67 -18.08
N ARG A 121 13.61 -4.80 -18.79
CA ARG A 121 13.76 -4.84 -20.26
C ARG A 121 12.65 -4.10 -21.02
N LYS A 122 11.47 -3.98 -20.42
CA LYS A 122 10.29 -3.35 -21.03
C LYS A 122 10.16 -1.88 -20.62
N ILE A 123 11.01 -1.39 -19.71
CA ILE A 123 11.04 0.00 -19.28
C ILE A 123 11.77 0.83 -20.33
N LYS A 124 11.11 1.86 -20.83
CA LYS A 124 11.64 2.86 -21.77
C LYS A 124 11.53 4.25 -21.15
N ARG A 125 12.47 5.14 -21.48
CA ARG A 125 12.47 6.57 -21.12
C ARG A 125 12.15 6.83 -19.64
N VAL A 126 13.17 6.69 -18.79
CA VAL A 126 13.08 7.13 -17.39
C VAL A 126 13.35 8.62 -17.32
N THR A 127 12.42 9.37 -16.73
CA THR A 127 12.48 10.82 -16.55
C THR A 127 12.20 11.17 -15.09
N TYR A 128 12.87 12.23 -14.61
CA TYR A 128 12.68 12.76 -13.26
C TYR A 128 12.08 14.16 -13.36
N PRO A 129 10.76 14.27 -13.58
CA PRO A 129 10.12 15.57 -13.81
C PRO A 129 10.19 16.50 -12.59
N LYS A 130 10.33 15.94 -11.38
CA LYS A 130 10.57 16.66 -10.12
C LYS A 130 11.52 15.83 -9.25
N SER A 131 12.24 16.47 -8.32
CA SER A 131 13.20 15.80 -7.42
C SER A 131 12.60 14.62 -6.63
N SER A 132 11.28 14.60 -6.43
CA SER A 132 10.57 13.57 -5.67
C SER A 132 9.66 12.66 -6.51
N LYS A 133 9.78 12.67 -7.85
CA LYS A 133 8.93 11.86 -8.75
C LYS A 133 9.77 11.14 -9.79
N LEU A 134 9.49 9.85 -9.97
CA LEU A 134 9.98 9.03 -11.06
C LEU A 134 8.87 8.82 -12.07
N ARG A 135 9.12 9.12 -13.34
CA ARG A 135 8.22 8.78 -14.45
C ARG A 135 8.94 7.88 -15.43
N PHE A 136 8.33 6.74 -15.76
CA PHE A 136 8.88 5.82 -16.75
C PHE A 136 7.77 5.26 -17.65
N ILE A 137 8.12 4.91 -18.88
CA ILE A 137 7.19 4.28 -19.82
C ILE A 137 7.41 2.77 -19.74
N TYR A 138 6.34 2.02 -19.55
CA TYR A 138 6.37 0.56 -19.60
C TYR A 138 5.38 0.08 -20.66
N GLY A 139 5.92 -0.51 -21.73
CA GLY A 139 5.12 -0.79 -22.93
C GLY A 139 4.58 0.49 -23.58
N GLN A 140 3.26 0.66 -23.56
CA GLN A 140 2.55 1.84 -24.09
C GLN A 140 2.01 2.79 -22.99
N LYS A 141 2.20 2.47 -21.70
CA LYS A 141 1.66 3.27 -20.58
C LYS A 141 2.77 4.01 -19.83
N SER A 142 2.50 5.26 -19.45
CA SER A 142 3.36 6.03 -18.55
C SER A 142 2.98 5.77 -17.09
N TYR A 143 3.96 5.40 -16.28
CA TYR A 143 3.83 5.23 -14.84
C TYR A 143 4.53 6.37 -14.11
N GLU A 144 3.89 6.88 -13.08
CA GLU A 144 4.44 7.87 -12.16
C GLU A 144 4.42 7.35 -10.74
N THR A 145 5.56 7.44 -10.06
CA THR A 145 5.71 6.99 -8.68
C THR A 145 6.41 8.07 -7.87
N SER A 146 5.90 8.34 -6.66
CA SER A 146 6.59 9.19 -5.71
C SER A 146 7.86 8.51 -5.22
N LEU A 147 8.93 9.30 -5.04
CA LEU A 147 10.21 8.87 -4.47
C LEU A 147 10.28 9.12 -2.94
N ARG A 148 9.14 9.38 -2.29
CA ARG A 148 9.12 9.74 -0.88
C ARG A 148 9.58 8.54 -0.05
N PHE A 149 10.68 8.72 0.69
CA PHE A 149 11.36 7.68 1.49
C PHE A 149 12.09 6.58 0.70
N ILE A 150 12.36 6.82 -0.59
CA ILE A 150 13.16 5.93 -1.44
C ILE A 150 14.61 6.37 -1.44
N ASP A 151 15.51 5.39 -1.46
CA ASP A 151 16.94 5.60 -1.64
C ASP A 151 17.23 5.81 -3.13
N ASP A 152 17.33 7.09 -3.52
CA ASP A 152 17.58 7.52 -4.89
C ASP A 152 18.85 6.88 -5.50
N PHE A 153 19.87 6.61 -4.68
CA PHE A 153 21.12 6.03 -5.16
C PHE A 153 20.93 4.57 -5.56
N LYS A 154 20.25 3.78 -4.71
CA LYS A 154 19.94 2.37 -5.03
C LYS A 154 19.02 2.26 -6.24
N LEU A 155 18.04 3.14 -6.36
CA LEU A 155 17.11 3.15 -7.48
C LEU A 155 17.81 3.47 -8.80
N LYS A 156 18.60 4.56 -8.83
CA LYS A 156 19.38 4.96 -10.02
C LYS A 156 20.36 3.87 -10.43
N LYS A 157 21.06 3.27 -9.47
CA LYS A 157 22.01 2.17 -9.73
C LYS A 157 21.33 0.97 -10.39
N ALA A 158 20.14 0.59 -9.94
CA ALA A 158 19.43 -0.54 -10.54
C ALA A 158 18.86 -0.26 -11.93
N LEU A 159 18.35 0.96 -12.14
CA LEU A 159 17.86 1.40 -13.46
C LEU A 159 19.01 1.60 -14.47
N GLN A 160 20.21 1.96 -14.02
CA GLN A 160 21.40 2.05 -14.88
C GLN A 160 21.98 0.69 -15.22
N LYS A 161 22.00 -0.27 -14.28
CA LYS A 161 22.58 -1.60 -14.48
C LYS A 161 21.84 -2.47 -15.51
N THR A 162 20.64 -2.04 -15.90
CA THR A 162 19.74 -2.77 -16.79
C THR A 162 19.63 -2.15 -18.19
N ARG A 163 20.28 -1.00 -18.40
CA ARG A 163 20.42 -0.33 -19.69
C ARG A 163 21.80 -0.64 -20.28
#